data_AF-A0A7S9Q5F0-F1
#
_entry.id   AF-A0A7S9Q5F0-F1
#
_cell.length_a   1.000
_cell.length_b   1.000
_cell.length_c   1.000
_cell.angle_alpha   90.00
_cell.angle_beta   90.00
_cell.angle_gamma   90.00
#
_symmetry.space_group_name_H-M   'P 1'
#
loop_
_entity.id
_entity.type
_entity.pdbx_description
1 polymer ?
#
loop_
_entity_poly.entity_id
_entity_poly.type
_entity_poly.pdbx_seq_one_letter_code
_entity_poly.pdbx_strand_id
1 'polypeptide(L)'
;MTTNSSFTLGPGQCQLPKSAAAGQGKGKSVVSETEMFITEAASRGWSRNEVCEVLNISWGSLKAMLEIMPPLEWVPGNKSLSRQRSYEQRRGYFPPAATAALRLAVEKRRQEGIQEVQGTRGSIKELAKLWGVSASTVRRRMSAGLSLEAALTTPIIPRHLRRRGLDQANPKAES
;
A
#
# COMPACT_ATOMS: atom_id res chain seq x y z
N MET A 1 7.29 -23.80 21.51
CA MET A 1 5.89 -23.75 21.97
C MET A 1 5.76 -22.52 22.85
N THR A 2 5.22 -21.45 22.31
CA THR A 2 4.99 -20.20 23.04
C THR A 2 3.59 -19.73 22.67
N THR A 3 2.71 -19.80 23.65
CA THR A 3 1.29 -19.46 23.57
C THR A 3 1.15 -17.96 23.41
N ASN A 4 0.98 -17.50 22.17
CA ASN A 4 0.53 -16.14 21.91
C ASN A 4 -0.95 -16.07 22.30
N SER A 5 -1.17 -15.59 23.51
CA SER A 5 -2.44 -15.11 24.06
C SER A 5 -3.13 -14.19 23.06
N SER A 6 -4.05 -14.76 22.29
CA SER A 6 -5.04 -14.06 21.48
C SER A 6 -5.97 -13.30 22.42
N PHE A 7 -5.66 -12.02 22.65
CA PHE A 7 -6.53 -11.11 23.37
C PHE A 7 -7.68 -10.69 22.43
N THR A 8 -8.70 -11.53 22.34
CA THR A 8 -9.95 -11.20 21.65
C THR A 8 -10.74 -10.22 22.50
N LEU A 9 -10.49 -8.92 22.32
CA LEU A 9 -11.50 -7.92 22.69
C LEU A 9 -12.51 -7.89 21.55
N GLY A 10 -13.63 -8.58 21.76
CA GLY A 10 -14.81 -8.46 20.92
C GLY A 10 -15.29 -6.99 20.85
N PRO A 11 -16.22 -6.67 19.95
CA PRO A 11 -16.82 -5.35 19.84
C PRO A 11 -17.70 -5.09 21.08
N GLY A 12 -17.03 -4.84 22.20
CA GLY A 12 -17.62 -4.27 23.40
C GLY A 12 -18.01 -2.86 23.04
N GLN A 13 -19.25 -2.71 22.60
CA GLN A 13 -19.98 -1.46 22.64
C GLN A 13 -19.62 -0.79 23.98
N CYS A 14 -19.03 0.40 23.92
CA CYS A 14 -19.20 1.33 25.02
C CYS A 14 -20.69 1.65 25.01
N GLN A 15 -21.50 0.76 25.58
CA GLN A 15 -22.89 1.05 25.87
C GLN A 15 -22.82 2.25 26.80
N LEU A 16 -23.29 3.40 26.30
CA LEU A 16 -23.65 4.51 27.16
C LEU A 16 -24.47 3.92 28.31
N PRO A 17 -24.15 4.24 29.57
CA PRO A 17 -24.99 3.83 30.69
C PRO A 17 -26.43 4.17 30.36
N LYS A 18 -27.29 3.14 30.25
CA LYS A 18 -28.73 3.34 30.10
C LYS A 18 -29.19 4.00 31.40
N SER A 19 -29.51 5.30 31.34
CA SER A 19 -30.00 6.07 32.47
C SER A 19 -31.25 5.40 33.04
N ALA A 20 -31.09 4.69 34.16
CA ALA A 20 -32.19 4.21 34.96
C ALA A 20 -32.82 5.41 35.68
N ALA A 21 -34.12 5.60 35.51
CA ALA A 21 -34.90 6.61 36.22
C ALA A 21 -34.85 6.38 37.74
N ALA A 22 -34.50 7.41 38.53
CA ALA A 22 -35.11 7.76 39.82
C ALA A 22 -34.31 8.85 40.58
N GLY A 23 -35.03 9.84 41.13
CA GLY A 23 -34.68 10.46 42.41
C GLY A 23 -33.85 11.75 42.38
N GLN A 24 -34.50 12.88 42.68
CA GLN A 24 -33.85 14.13 43.06
C GLN A 24 -33.10 13.97 44.40
N GLY A 25 -31.84 14.43 44.45
CA GLY A 25 -31.07 14.61 45.68
C GLY A 25 -30.15 15.83 45.54
N LYS A 26 -30.48 16.91 46.25
CA LYS A 26 -29.67 18.13 46.33
C LYS A 26 -28.36 17.86 47.06
N GLY A 27 -27.26 18.46 46.58
CA GLY A 27 -26.10 18.80 47.41
C GLY A 27 -24.94 17.81 47.45
N LYS A 28 -24.42 17.38 46.29
CA LYS A 28 -23.01 16.98 46.08
C LYS A 28 -22.59 17.48 44.70
N SER A 29 -21.33 17.84 44.50
CA SER A 29 -20.77 18.17 43.19
C SER A 29 -20.84 16.91 42.30
N VAL A 30 -21.97 16.71 41.64
CA VAL A 30 -22.16 15.59 40.71
C VAL A 30 -21.47 15.99 39.42
N VAL A 31 -20.24 15.51 39.23
CA VAL A 31 -19.57 15.54 37.92
C VAL A 31 -20.55 14.92 36.92
N SER A 32 -20.92 15.66 35.88
CA SER A 32 -21.96 15.18 34.97
C SER A 32 -21.51 13.90 34.28
N GLU A 33 -22.46 13.01 33.96
CA GLU A 33 -22.17 11.73 33.27
C GLU A 33 -21.38 11.95 31.97
N THR A 34 -21.62 13.08 31.31
CA THR A 34 -20.89 13.52 30.11
C THR A 34 -19.45 13.94 30.41
N GLU A 35 -19.18 14.68 31.49
CA GLU A 35 -17.82 15.04 31.91
C GLU A 35 -16.98 13.81 32.29
N MET A 36 -17.59 12.85 32.98
CA MET A 36 -16.95 11.58 33.30
C MET A 36 -16.57 10.82 32.02
N PHE A 37 -17.49 10.75 31.06
CA PHE A 37 -17.24 10.12 29.77
C PHE A 37 -16.12 10.81 28.99
N ILE A 38 -16.12 12.15 28.93
CA ILE A 38 -15.08 12.93 28.23
C ILE A 38 -13.70 12.66 28.86
N THR A 39 -13.62 12.63 30.19
CA THR A 39 -12.38 12.37 30.94
C THR A 39 -11.87 10.95 30.69
N GLU A 40 -12.76 9.97 30.75
CA GLU A 40 -12.44 8.57 30.47
C GLU A 40 -11.99 8.39 29.01
N ALA A 41 -12.69 8.99 28.05
CA ALA A 41 -12.33 8.93 26.64
C ALA A 41 -10.96 9.55 26.37
N ALA A 42 -10.66 10.70 26.96
CA ALA A 42 -9.34 11.34 26.86
C ALA A 42 -8.23 10.41 27.41
N SER A 43 -8.45 9.79 28.57
CA SER A 43 -7.49 8.84 29.18
C SER A 43 -7.23 7.60 28.31
N ARG A 44 -8.24 7.16 27.55
CA ARG A 44 -8.17 6.03 26.61
C ARG A 44 -7.54 6.40 25.27
N GLY A 45 -7.16 7.65 25.09
CA GLY A 45 -6.47 8.15 23.90
C GLY A 45 -7.40 8.52 22.74
N TRP A 46 -8.65 8.87 23.04
CA TRP A 46 -9.58 9.37 22.05
C TRP A 46 -9.26 10.81 21.68
N SER A 47 -9.54 11.14 20.44
CA SER A 47 -9.55 12.50 19.93
C SER A 47 -10.86 13.22 20.25
N ARG A 48 -10.78 14.54 20.26
CA ARG A 48 -11.94 15.42 20.44
C ARG A 48 -13.06 15.13 19.43
N ASN A 49 -12.70 14.79 18.19
CA ASN A 49 -13.68 14.48 17.14
C ASN A 49 -14.44 13.18 17.43
N GLU A 50 -13.75 12.13 17.92
CA GLU A 50 -14.41 10.87 18.30
C GLU A 50 -15.41 11.10 19.44
N VAL A 51 -15.05 11.95 20.41
CA VAL A 51 -15.96 12.31 21.50
C VAL A 51 -17.18 13.08 20.97
N CYS A 52 -16.99 14.03 20.05
CA CYS A 52 -18.09 14.73 19.39
C CYS A 52 -19.01 13.79 18.61
N GLU A 53 -18.44 12.83 17.87
CA GLU A 53 -19.22 11.83 17.10
C GLU A 53 -20.05 10.93 18.02
N VAL A 54 -19.46 10.43 19.12
CA VAL A 54 -20.15 9.52 20.03
C VAL A 54 -21.22 10.23 20.85
N LEU A 55 -20.95 11.45 21.31
CA LEU A 55 -21.96 12.27 22.00
C LEU A 55 -22.94 12.94 21.03
N ASN A 56 -22.68 12.85 19.71
CA ASN A 56 -23.42 13.54 18.65
C ASN A 56 -23.58 15.05 18.91
N ILE A 57 -22.50 15.68 19.37
CA ILE A 57 -22.45 17.12 19.67
C ILE A 57 -21.51 17.84 18.70
N SER A 58 -21.80 19.11 18.45
CA SER A 58 -20.87 19.96 17.71
C SER A 58 -19.63 20.27 18.55
N TRP A 59 -18.51 20.53 17.86
CA TRP A 59 -17.27 20.94 18.52
C TRP A 59 -17.44 22.19 19.40
N GLY A 60 -18.30 23.14 19.01
CA GLY A 60 -18.58 24.33 19.83
C GLY A 60 -19.21 24.01 21.18
N SER A 61 -20.12 23.03 21.21
CA SER A 61 -20.73 22.55 22.44
C SER A 61 -19.69 21.87 23.34
N LEU A 62 -18.87 20.98 22.77
CA LEU A 62 -17.78 20.35 23.51
C LEU A 62 -16.79 21.38 24.04
N LYS A 63 -16.41 22.38 23.23
CA LYS A 63 -15.50 23.46 23.64
C LYS A 63 -16.03 24.24 24.85
N ALA A 64 -17.31 24.60 24.85
CA ALA A 64 -17.93 25.29 25.98
C ALA A 64 -17.89 24.44 27.26
N MET A 65 -18.08 23.11 27.15
CA MET A 65 -17.91 22.19 28.27
C MET A 65 -16.46 22.15 28.76
N LEU A 66 -15.49 22.11 27.83
CA LEU A 66 -14.05 22.08 28.15
C LEU A 66 -13.57 23.38 28.85
N GLU A 67 -14.23 24.51 28.61
CA GLU A 67 -13.92 25.79 29.26
C GLU A 67 -14.35 25.80 30.74
N ILE A 68 -15.36 25.03 31.10
CA ILE A 68 -15.88 24.91 32.47
C ILE A 68 -15.18 23.78 33.23
N MET A 69 -14.77 22.73 32.53
CA MET A 69 -14.16 21.54 33.12
C MET A 69 -12.65 21.72 33.38
N PRO A 70 -12.03 20.90 34.25
CA PRO A 70 -10.59 20.94 34.47
C PRO A 70 -9.79 20.62 33.18
N PRO A 71 -8.59 21.19 33.02
CA PRO A 71 -7.78 20.96 31.83
C PRO A 71 -7.44 19.47 31.67
N LEU A 72 -7.80 18.91 30.52
CA LEU A 72 -7.54 17.53 30.15
C LEU A 72 -6.34 17.41 29.18
N GLU A 73 -5.50 16.39 29.38
CA GLU A 73 -4.49 16.00 28.41
C GLU A 73 -5.15 15.17 27.29
N TRP A 74 -5.14 15.73 26.08
CA TRP A 74 -5.63 15.05 24.89
C TRP A 74 -4.46 14.48 24.10
N VAL A 75 -4.66 13.30 23.51
CA VAL A 75 -3.69 12.73 22.57
C VAL A 75 -3.51 13.68 21.38
N PRO A 76 -2.27 13.91 20.92
CA PRO A 76 -2.01 14.74 19.74
C PRO A 76 -2.71 14.16 18.50
N GLY A 77 -3.18 15.03 17.60
CA GLY A 77 -4.08 14.67 16.50
C GLY A 77 -3.58 13.63 15.50
N ASN A 78 -2.30 13.23 15.55
CA ASN A 78 -1.72 12.18 14.72
C ASN A 78 -1.68 10.80 15.39
N LYS A 79 -2.01 10.69 16.69
CA LYS A 79 -1.92 9.45 17.47
C LYS A 79 -3.28 8.93 17.97
N SER A 80 -4.39 9.50 17.51
CA SER A 80 -5.72 9.05 17.94
C SER A 80 -5.96 7.56 17.63
N LEU A 81 -6.75 6.92 18.48
CA LEU A 81 -7.00 5.48 18.42
C LEU A 81 -7.75 5.09 17.13
N SER A 82 -8.74 5.86 16.69
CA SER A 82 -9.36 5.72 15.35
C SER A 82 -8.35 5.73 14.21
N ARG A 83 -7.40 6.67 14.24
CA ARG A 83 -6.41 6.83 13.19
C ARG A 83 -5.45 5.64 13.19
N GLN A 84 -5.01 5.18 14.35
CA GLN A 84 -4.20 3.96 14.47
C GLN A 84 -4.95 2.74 13.92
N ARG A 85 -6.22 2.53 14.32
CA ARG A 85 -7.07 1.45 13.77
C ARG A 85 -7.20 1.53 12.25
N SER A 86 -7.41 2.73 11.71
CA SER A 86 -7.51 2.93 10.25
C SER A 86 -6.19 2.56 9.54
N TYR A 87 -5.04 2.95 10.10
CA TYR A 87 -3.75 2.57 9.54
C TYR A 87 -3.48 1.07 9.64
N GLU A 88 -3.84 0.43 10.76
CA GLU A 88 -3.74 -1.00 10.95
C GLU A 88 -4.62 -1.76 9.95
N GLN A 89 -5.86 -1.31 9.73
CA GLN A 89 -6.75 -1.87 8.71
C GLN A 89 -6.18 -1.74 7.29
N ARG A 90 -5.44 -0.65 7.01
CA ARG A 90 -4.78 -0.43 5.72
C ARG A 90 -3.41 -1.08 5.61
N ARG A 91 -2.83 -1.55 6.72
CA ARG A 91 -1.47 -2.11 6.73
C ARG A 91 -1.47 -3.43 5.97
N GLY A 92 -0.69 -3.49 4.89
CA GLY A 92 -0.67 -4.67 4.01
C GLY A 92 -1.90 -4.79 3.11
N TYR A 93 -2.82 -3.84 3.14
CA TYR A 93 -3.94 -3.80 2.19
C TYR A 93 -3.47 -3.23 0.87
N PHE A 94 -3.52 -4.05 -0.18
CA PHE A 94 -3.30 -3.61 -1.55
C PHE A 94 -4.66 -3.46 -2.24
N PRO A 95 -5.07 -2.24 -2.62
CA PRO A 95 -6.45 -2.01 -3.05
C PRO A 95 -6.78 -2.81 -4.31
N PRO A 96 -8.02 -3.34 -4.45
CA PRO A 96 -8.40 -4.18 -5.57
C PRO A 96 -8.27 -3.43 -6.91
N ALA A 97 -8.58 -2.13 -6.94
CA ALA A 97 -8.34 -1.30 -8.12
C ALA A 97 -6.86 -1.25 -8.53
N ALA A 98 -5.94 -1.18 -7.57
CA ALA A 98 -4.51 -1.21 -7.85
C ALA A 98 -4.05 -2.59 -8.33
N THR A 99 -4.61 -3.69 -7.79
CA THR A 99 -4.35 -5.04 -8.34
C THR A 99 -4.79 -5.16 -9.80
N ALA A 100 -5.99 -4.68 -10.14
CA ALA A 100 -6.51 -4.70 -11.50
C ALA A 100 -5.64 -3.85 -12.43
N ALA A 101 -5.29 -2.63 -12.03
CA ALA A 101 -4.42 -1.75 -12.81
C ALA A 101 -3.03 -2.38 -13.05
N LEU A 102 -2.45 -3.04 -12.04
CA LEU A 102 -1.17 -3.74 -12.17
C LEU A 102 -1.26 -4.88 -13.18
N ARG A 103 -2.32 -5.68 -13.16
CA ARG A 103 -2.55 -6.77 -14.13
C ARG A 103 -2.62 -6.22 -15.55
N LEU A 104 -3.43 -5.19 -15.78
CA LEU A 104 -3.55 -4.53 -17.08
C LEU A 104 -2.21 -3.99 -17.58
N ALA A 105 -1.41 -3.38 -16.70
CA ALA A 105 -0.08 -2.89 -17.05
C ALA A 105 0.90 -4.03 -17.43
N VAL A 106 0.84 -5.16 -16.72
CA VAL A 106 1.65 -6.35 -17.04
C VAL A 106 1.23 -6.95 -18.37
N GLU A 107 -0.07 -7.07 -18.63
CA GLU A 107 -0.61 -7.56 -19.90
C GLU A 107 -0.22 -6.67 -21.07
N LYS A 108 -0.37 -5.35 -20.93
CA LYS A 108 0.06 -4.37 -21.92
C LYS A 108 1.56 -4.51 -22.25
N ARG A 109 2.43 -4.57 -21.22
CA ARG A 109 3.88 -4.80 -21.42
C ARG A 109 4.16 -6.13 -22.11
N ARG A 110 3.39 -7.17 -21.81
CA ARG A 110 3.51 -8.47 -22.47
C ARG A 110 3.16 -8.34 -23.95
N GLN A 111 2.07 -7.65 -24.29
CA GLN A 111 1.64 -7.43 -25.67
C GLN A 111 2.66 -6.61 -26.47
N GLU A 112 3.15 -5.49 -25.92
CA GLU A 112 4.18 -4.65 -26.54
C GLU A 112 5.52 -5.38 -26.72
N GLY A 113 5.81 -6.36 -25.86
CA GLY A 113 7.02 -7.17 -25.93
C GLY A 113 6.95 -8.35 -26.91
N ILE A 114 5.80 -8.60 -27.54
CA ILE A 114 5.67 -9.62 -28.59
C ILE A 114 6.18 -9.04 -29.90
N GLN A 115 7.13 -9.73 -30.51
CA GLN A 115 7.70 -9.35 -31.79
C GLN A 115 7.51 -10.50 -32.78
N GLU A 116 7.47 -10.17 -34.06
CA GLU A 116 7.33 -11.12 -35.16
C GLU A 116 8.63 -11.09 -35.98
N VAL A 117 9.21 -12.27 -36.21
CA VAL A 117 10.42 -12.46 -37.01
C VAL A 117 10.23 -13.69 -37.87
N GLN A 118 10.41 -13.54 -39.18
CA GLN A 118 10.33 -14.63 -40.16
C GLN A 118 9.08 -15.54 -39.99
N GLY A 119 7.92 -14.92 -39.78
CA GLY A 119 6.63 -15.63 -39.60
C GLY A 119 6.44 -16.29 -38.23
N THR A 120 7.39 -16.12 -37.30
CA THR A 120 7.26 -16.59 -35.92
C THR A 120 6.99 -15.42 -34.98
N ARG A 121 5.86 -15.47 -34.27
CA ARG A 121 5.45 -14.46 -33.28
C ARG A 121 5.72 -14.96 -31.87
N GLY A 122 6.47 -14.19 -31.08
CA GLY A 122 6.78 -14.54 -29.70
C GLY A 122 7.50 -13.45 -28.94
N SER A 123 7.75 -13.70 -27.66
CA SER A 123 8.65 -12.83 -26.88
C SER A 123 10.10 -12.99 -27.35
N ILE A 124 10.92 -11.95 -27.20
CA ILE A 124 12.38 -12.03 -27.44
C ILE A 124 13.02 -13.28 -26.80
N LYS A 125 12.54 -13.71 -25.62
CA LYS A 125 13.03 -14.94 -24.97
C LYS A 125 12.67 -16.21 -25.73
N GLU A 126 11.44 -16.30 -26.22
CA GLU A 126 10.93 -17.45 -26.97
C GLU A 126 11.62 -17.53 -28.32
N LEU A 127 11.71 -16.39 -29.02
CA LEU A 127 12.46 -16.25 -30.26
C LEU A 127 13.91 -16.68 -30.04
N ALA A 128 14.64 -16.07 -29.10
CA ALA A 128 16.03 -16.40 -28.85
C ALA A 128 16.27 -17.91 -28.59
N LYS A 129 15.33 -18.58 -27.91
CA LYS A 129 15.39 -20.04 -27.68
C LYS A 129 15.29 -20.85 -28.98
N LEU A 130 14.45 -20.44 -29.93
CA LEU A 130 14.30 -21.12 -31.22
C LEU A 130 15.57 -21.02 -32.07
N TRP A 131 16.21 -19.85 -32.12
CA TRP A 131 17.47 -19.64 -32.86
C TRP A 131 18.72 -20.09 -32.07
N GLY A 132 18.58 -20.63 -30.86
CA GLY A 132 19.71 -21.10 -30.05
C GLY A 132 20.62 -19.99 -29.51
N VAL A 133 20.14 -18.74 -29.46
CA VAL A 133 20.87 -17.58 -28.95
C VAL A 133 20.36 -17.21 -27.55
N SER A 134 21.23 -16.72 -26.67
CA SER A 134 20.76 -16.22 -25.38
C SER A 134 19.99 -14.90 -25.53
N ALA A 135 18.84 -14.77 -24.85
CA ALA A 135 18.03 -13.54 -24.88
C ALA A 135 18.82 -12.29 -24.43
N SER A 136 19.76 -12.45 -23.51
CA SER A 136 20.68 -11.38 -23.07
C SER A 136 21.57 -10.88 -24.20
N THR A 137 22.04 -11.78 -25.08
CA THR A 137 22.86 -11.42 -26.25
C THR A 137 22.02 -10.67 -27.28
N VAL A 138 20.79 -11.13 -27.53
CA VAL A 138 19.85 -10.44 -28.45
C VAL A 138 19.56 -9.02 -27.97
N ARG A 139 19.22 -8.83 -26.69
CA ARG A 139 18.99 -7.49 -26.12
C ARG A 139 20.21 -6.58 -26.22
N ARG A 140 21.41 -7.11 -25.95
CA ARG A 140 22.67 -6.34 -26.08
C ARG A 140 22.92 -5.93 -27.54
N ARG A 141 22.60 -6.79 -28.51
CA ARG A 141 22.71 -6.48 -29.94
C ARG A 141 21.69 -5.41 -30.35
N MET A 142 20.45 -5.51 -29.87
CA MET A 142 19.43 -4.48 -30.09
C MET A 142 19.83 -3.14 -29.46
N SER A 143 20.39 -3.13 -28.24
CA SER A 143 20.88 -1.89 -27.62
C SER A 143 22.08 -1.28 -28.36
N ALA A 144 22.82 -2.09 -29.11
CA ALA A 144 23.89 -1.62 -30.01
C ALA A 144 23.36 -1.12 -31.36
N GLY A 145 22.04 -1.14 -31.58
CA GLY A 145 21.37 -0.66 -32.78
C GLY A 145 21.11 -1.70 -33.87
N LEU A 146 21.32 -3.00 -33.61
CA LEU A 146 20.94 -4.05 -34.56
C LEU A 146 19.42 -4.26 -34.55
N SER A 147 18.83 -4.52 -35.71
CA SER A 147 17.44 -5.01 -35.81
C SER A 147 17.30 -6.37 -35.14
N LEU A 148 16.08 -6.76 -34.74
CA LEU A 148 15.85 -8.04 -34.07
C LEU A 148 16.28 -9.23 -34.95
N GLU A 149 16.01 -9.18 -36.24
CA GLU A 149 16.40 -10.22 -37.19
C GLU A 149 17.92 -10.35 -37.30
N ALA A 150 18.62 -9.23 -37.51
CA ALA A 150 20.08 -9.21 -37.55
C ALA A 150 20.70 -9.67 -36.22
N ALA A 151 20.06 -9.34 -35.10
CA ALA A 151 20.49 -9.74 -33.76
C ALA A 151 20.35 -11.25 -33.51
N LEU A 152 19.41 -11.94 -34.18
CA LEU A 152 19.22 -13.39 -34.09
C LEU A 152 20.16 -14.14 -35.04
N THR A 153 20.36 -13.64 -36.26
CA THR A 153 21.17 -14.31 -37.29
C THR A 153 22.68 -14.14 -37.08
N THR A 154 23.12 -13.13 -36.33
CA THR A 154 24.56 -12.92 -36.12
C THR A 154 25.19 -14.08 -35.32
N PRO A 155 26.29 -14.69 -35.81
CA PRO A 155 26.95 -15.79 -35.12
C PRO A 155 27.51 -15.34 -33.76
N ILE A 156 27.54 -16.27 -32.81
CA ILE A 156 28.07 -16.01 -31.46
C ILE A 156 29.59 -16.16 -31.52
N ILE A 157 30.30 -15.04 -31.35
CA ILE A 157 31.76 -15.07 -31.25
C ILE A 157 32.15 -15.45 -29.81
N PRO A 158 32.90 -16.53 -29.59
CA PRO A 158 33.33 -16.94 -28.26
C PRO A 158 34.24 -15.87 -27.63
N ARG A 159 34.16 -15.75 -26.30
CA ARG A 159 34.80 -14.67 -25.54
C ARG A 159 36.32 -14.55 -25.78
N HIS A 160 36.99 -15.66 -26.04
CA HIS A 160 38.43 -15.69 -26.29
C HIS A 160 38.82 -15.11 -27.66
N LEU A 161 37.94 -15.19 -28.67
CA LEU A 161 38.16 -14.55 -29.97
C LEU A 161 37.88 -13.05 -29.91
N ARG A 162 36.89 -12.62 -29.12
CA ARG A 162 36.58 -11.20 -28.91
C ARG A 162 37.72 -10.40 -28.29
N ARG A 163 38.49 -10.99 -27.36
CA ARG A 163 39.66 -10.31 -26.76
C ARG A 163 40.78 -10.04 -27.77
N ARG A 164 40.84 -10.80 -28.88
CA ARG A 164 41.87 -10.67 -29.91
C ARG A 164 41.49 -9.68 -31.02
N GLY A 165 40.33 -9.03 -30.96
CA GLY A 165 39.91 -8.01 -31.93
C GLY A 165 39.57 -8.55 -33.33
N LEU A 166 39.33 -9.86 -33.46
CA LEU A 166 38.96 -10.52 -34.72
C LEU A 166 37.45 -10.47 -35.02
N ASP A 167 36.74 -9.49 -34.45
CA ASP A 167 35.29 -9.36 -34.49
C ASP A 167 34.76 -8.37 -35.55
N GLN A 168 35.64 -7.76 -36.33
CA GLN A 168 35.29 -6.80 -37.39
C GLN A 168 34.82 -7.47 -38.69
N ALA A 169 33.72 -8.22 -38.62
CA ALA A 169 32.87 -8.43 -39.79
C ALA A 169 31.58 -7.67 -39.51
N ASN A 170 31.55 -6.40 -39.91
CA ASN A 170 30.46 -5.47 -39.64
C ASN A 170 29.46 -5.55 -40.80
N PRO A 171 28.25 -6.14 -40.65
CA PRO A 171 27.17 -6.02 -41.63
C PRO A 171 26.47 -4.65 -41.46
N LYS A 172 27.24 -3.55 -41.51
CA LYS A 172 26.70 -2.18 -41.64
C LYS A 172 26.77 -1.67 -43.08
N ALA A 173 27.06 -2.54 -44.04
CA ALA A 173 26.94 -2.23 -45.46
C ALA A 173 25.67 -2.91 -45.99
N GLU A 174 24.86 -2.15 -46.73
CA GLU A 174 23.69 -2.60 -47.50
C GLU A 174 22.35 -2.65 -46.75
N SER A 175 21.80 -1.46 -46.48
CA SER A 175 20.42 -0.97 -46.74
C SER A 175 19.93 0.03 -45.68
#